data_AF-A0AAU4G3B3-F1
#
_entry.id   AF-A0AAU4G3B3-F1
#
_cell.length_a   1.000
_cell.length_b   1.000
_cell.length_c   1.000
_cell.angle_alpha   90.00
_cell.angle_beta   90.00
_cell.angle_gamma   90.00
#
_symmetry.space_group_name_H-M   'P 1'
#
loop_
_entity.id
_entity.type
_entity.pdbx_description
1 polymer ?
#
loop_
_entity_poly.entity_id
_entity_poly.type
_entity_poly.pdbx_seq_one_letter_code
_entity_poly.pdbx_strand_id
1 'polypeptide(L)'
;MSTTRRAAVVAIVVCALAFTVAVPLRTYLSQRSEVRDQEAQQSQLQQQVAQLQDRKAQLSDPAQIEAEARTRLRYVKPGETPYMVQLPEDQAAAQAPPTGPQQVPQGSWYEKLWDQVSGG
;
A
#
# COMPACT_ATOMS: atom_id res chain seq x y z
N MET A 1 -3.37 -6.44 72.69
CA MET A 1 -3.04 -5.23 71.90
C MET A 1 -1.99 -5.46 70.81
N SER A 2 -1.22 -6.55 70.83
CA SER A 2 -0.18 -6.85 69.84
C SER A 2 -0.69 -7.45 68.52
N THR A 3 -1.77 -8.25 68.56
CA THR A 3 -2.30 -8.96 67.38
C THR A 3 -2.96 -8.04 66.37
N THR A 4 -3.83 -7.11 66.80
CA THR A 4 -4.53 -6.17 65.90
C THR A 4 -3.55 -5.23 65.21
N ARG A 5 -2.54 -4.73 65.92
CA ARG A 5 -1.49 -3.87 65.34
C ARG A 5 -0.63 -4.62 64.33
N ARG A 6 -0.27 -5.88 64.61
CA ARG A 6 0.46 -6.75 63.67
C ARG A 6 -0.37 -7.05 62.42
N ALA A 7 -1.66 -7.36 62.59
CA ALA A 7 -2.58 -7.58 61.48
C ALA A 7 -2.73 -6.33 60.59
N ALA A 8 -2.84 -5.14 61.20
CA ALA A 8 -2.89 -3.88 60.46
C ALA A 8 -1.61 -3.62 59.64
N VAL A 9 -0.43 -3.88 60.21
CA VAL A 9 0.84 -3.76 59.50
C VAL A 9 0.92 -4.74 58.33
N VAL A 10 0.52 -6.00 58.54
CA VAL A 10 0.50 -7.01 57.46
C VAL A 10 -0.45 -6.59 56.34
N ALA A 11 -1.65 -6.10 56.65
CA ALA A 11 -2.60 -5.63 55.65
C ALA A 11 -2.03 -4.48 54.81
N ILE A 12 -1.36 -3.51 55.45
CA ILE A 12 -0.71 -2.40 54.74
C ILE A 12 0.39 -2.90 53.81
N VAL A 13 1.23 -3.85 54.25
CA VAL A 13 2.29 -4.44 53.43
C VAL A 13 1.72 -5.18 52.22
N VAL A 14 0.66 -5.97 52.41
CA VAL A 14 -0.02 -6.66 51.30
C VAL A 14 -0.61 -5.67 50.30
N CYS A 15 -1.25 -4.60 50.78
CA CYS A 15 -1.77 -3.54 49.91
C CYS A 15 -0.65 -2.82 49.14
N ALA A 16 0.47 -2.53 49.79
CA ALA A 16 1.62 -1.91 49.14
C ALA A 16 2.20 -2.82 48.04
N LEU A 17 2.37 -4.12 48.32
CA LEU A 17 2.84 -5.09 47.33
C LEU A 17 1.87 -5.23 46.15
N ALA A 18 0.56 -5.27 46.43
CA ALA A 18 -0.46 -5.31 45.38
C ALA A 18 -0.38 -4.09 44.46
N PHE A 19 -0.23 -2.88 45.02
CA PHE A 19 -0.06 -1.65 44.23
C PHE A 19 1.24 -1.63 43.41
N THR A 20 2.35 -2.12 43.97
CA THR A 20 3.63 -2.22 43.26
C THR A 20 3.55 -3.16 42.06
N VAL A 21 2.78 -4.24 42.14
CA VAL A 21 2.65 -5.26 41.08
C VAL A 21 1.53 -4.94 40.08
N ALA A 22 0.52 -4.16 40.47
CA ALA A 22 -0.62 -3.82 39.61
C ALA A 22 -0.22 -3.10 38.31
N VAL A 23 0.75 -2.18 38.39
CA VAL A 23 1.28 -1.45 37.22
C VAL A 23 2.05 -2.38 36.26
N PRO A 24 3.10 -3.11 36.70
CA PRO A 24 3.87 -3.98 35.81
C PRO A 24 3.06 -5.12 35.19
N LEU A 25 1.99 -5.59 35.83
CA LEU A 25 1.14 -6.64 35.27
C LEU A 25 0.43 -6.18 33.98
N ARG A 26 0.00 -4.92 33.93
CA ARG A 26 -0.60 -4.32 32.72
C ARG A 26 0.43 -4.20 31.60
N THR A 27 1.66 -3.80 31.93
CA THR A 27 2.76 -3.65 30.96
C THR A 27 3.25 -4.99 30.43
N TYR A 28 3.28 -6.03 31.25
CA TYR A 28 3.68 -7.38 30.83
C TYR A 28 2.70 -7.98 29.79
N LEU A 29 1.40 -7.69 29.94
CA LEU A 29 0.38 -8.12 28.99
C LEU A 29 0.42 -7.31 27.68
N SER A 30 0.70 -6.01 27.72
CA SER A 30 0.81 -5.16 26.51
C SER A 30 2.09 -5.41 25.73
N GLN A 31 3.21 -5.73 26.39
CA GLN A 31 4.46 -6.09 25.69
C GLN A 31 4.30 -7.32 24.81
N ARG A 32 3.42 -8.27 25.18
CA ARG A 32 3.25 -9.52 24.44
C ARG A 32 2.41 -9.36 23.17
N SER A 33 1.51 -8.38 23.12
CA SER A 33 0.83 -8.00 21.88
C SER A 33 1.76 -7.24 20.95
N GLU A 34 2.58 -6.33 21.48
CA GLU A 34 3.52 -5.54 20.67
C GLU A 34 4.53 -6.42 19.92
N VAL A 35 5.08 -7.46 20.56
CA VAL A 35 6.00 -8.40 19.90
C VAL A 35 5.31 -9.18 18.77
N ARG A 36 4.08 -9.65 19.01
CA ARG A 36 3.33 -10.38 17.97
C ARG A 36 2.95 -9.48 16.79
N ASP A 37 2.56 -8.25 17.08
CA ASP A 37 2.18 -7.28 16.06
C ASP A 37 3.40 -6.88 15.21
N GLN A 38 4.58 -6.73 15.83
CA GLN A 38 5.84 -6.46 15.13
C GLN A 38 6.29 -7.63 14.25
N GLU A 39 6.22 -8.87 14.75
CA GLU A 39 6.55 -10.07 13.97
C GLU A 39 5.60 -10.23 12.77
N ALA A 40 4.30 -10.01 12.96
CA ALA A 40 3.31 -10.05 11.89
C ALA A 40 3.60 -9.00 10.81
N GLN A 41 3.88 -7.75 11.21
CA GLN A 41 4.24 -6.67 10.29
C GLN A 41 5.52 -7.00 9.50
N GLN A 42 6.54 -7.54 10.16
CA GLN A 42 7.79 -7.93 9.49
C GLN A 42 7.54 -8.98 8.41
N SER A 43 6.74 -10.01 8.71
CA SER A 43 6.39 -11.06 7.74
C SER A 43 5.62 -10.49 6.54
N GLN A 44 4.68 -9.58 6.78
CA GLN A 44 3.88 -8.95 5.73
C GLN A 44 4.73 -8.05 4.83
N LEU A 45 5.68 -7.31 5.40
CA LEU A 45 6.61 -6.48 4.63
C LEU A 45 7.55 -7.31 3.77
N GLN A 46 8.07 -8.42 4.30
CA GLN A 46 8.91 -9.34 3.53
C GLN A 46 8.17 -9.92 2.32
N GLN A 47 6.90 -10.31 2.49
CA GLN A 47 6.06 -10.79 1.39
C GLN A 47 5.84 -9.72 0.31
N GLN A 48 5.58 -8.47 0.70
CA GLN A 48 5.41 -7.36 -0.25
C GLN A 48 6.70 -7.08 -1.02
N VAL A 49 7.86 -7.11 -0.35
CA VAL A 49 9.16 -6.94 -1.01
C VAL A 49 9.39 -8.03 -2.05
N ALA A 50 9.13 -9.30 -1.70
CA ALA A 50 9.26 -10.40 -2.66
C ALA A 50 8.34 -10.21 -3.88
N GLN A 51 7.06 -9.90 -3.66
CA GLN A 51 6.10 -9.67 -4.73
C GLN A 51 6.52 -8.51 -5.66
N LEU A 52 7.03 -7.42 -5.09
CA LEU A 52 7.50 -6.27 -5.86
C LEU A 52 8.77 -6.58 -6.65
N GLN A 53 9.69 -7.37 -6.09
CA GLN A 53 10.88 -7.83 -6.80
C GLN A 53 10.51 -8.72 -7.98
N ASP A 54 9.58 -9.66 -7.80
CA ASP A 54 9.08 -10.52 -8.88
C ASP A 54 8.43 -9.69 -9.99
N ARG A 55 7.59 -8.71 -9.62
CA ARG A 55 6.95 -7.82 -10.59
C ARG A 55 7.97 -6.96 -11.33
N LYS A 56 9.00 -6.47 -10.63
CA LYS A 56 10.11 -5.75 -11.26
C LYS A 56 10.88 -6.64 -12.23
N ALA A 57 11.15 -7.90 -11.87
CA ALA A 57 11.81 -8.86 -12.75
C ALA A 57 10.97 -9.14 -14.02
N GLN A 58 9.64 -9.31 -13.87
CA GLN A 58 8.72 -9.47 -15.01
C GLN A 58 8.72 -8.25 -15.93
N LEU A 59 8.79 -7.04 -15.37
CA LEU A 59 8.86 -5.78 -16.11
C LEU A 59 10.27 -5.46 -16.63
N SER A 60 11.28 -6.25 -16.29
CA SER A 60 12.65 -6.05 -16.77
C SER A 60 12.85 -6.61 -18.19
N ASP A 61 11.92 -7.43 -18.68
CA ASP A 61 11.96 -7.95 -20.05
C ASP A 61 11.33 -6.93 -21.02
N PRO A 62 12.11 -6.34 -21.95
CA PRO A 62 11.59 -5.41 -22.94
C PRO A 62 10.48 -6.02 -23.82
N ALA A 63 10.43 -7.35 -23.98
CA ALA A 63 9.35 -8.02 -24.71
C ALA A 63 7.98 -7.89 -24.02
N GLN A 64 7.94 -7.85 -22.68
CA GLN A 64 6.69 -7.65 -21.93
C GLN A 64 6.20 -6.22 -22.00
N ILE A 65 7.11 -5.24 -21.93
CA ILE A 65 6.78 -3.82 -22.12
C ILE A 65 6.23 -3.60 -23.52
N GLU A 66 6.85 -4.21 -24.54
CA GLU A 66 6.39 -4.14 -25.92
C GLU A 66 5.01 -4.79 -26.09
N ALA A 67 4.78 -5.97 -25.50
CA ALA A 67 3.49 -6.66 -25.56
C ALA A 67 2.37 -5.85 -24.87
N GLU A 68 2.64 -5.25 -23.71
CA GLU A 68 1.67 -4.43 -22.98
C GLU A 68 1.39 -3.10 -23.68
N ALA A 69 2.41 -2.46 -24.26
CA ALA A 69 2.26 -1.27 -25.09
C ALA A 69 1.45 -1.56 -26.37
N ARG A 70 1.67 -2.72 -27.00
CA ARG A 70 0.93 -3.15 -28.19
C ARG A 70 -0.53 -3.48 -27.87
N THR A 71 -0.78 -4.10 -26.73
CA THR A 71 -2.13 -4.50 -26.30
C THR A 71 -2.95 -3.32 -25.78
N ARG A 72 -2.38 -2.49 -24.89
CA ARG A 72 -3.12 -1.38 -24.24
C ARG A 72 -3.07 -0.09 -25.02
N LEU A 73 -1.93 0.24 -25.62
CA LEU A 73 -1.69 1.52 -26.28
C LEU A 73 -1.72 1.44 -27.81
N ARG A 74 -1.88 0.23 -28.38
CA ARG A 74 -1.83 -0.04 -29.83
C ARG A 74 -0.55 0.50 -30.49
N TYR A 75 0.56 0.55 -29.75
CA TYR A 75 1.84 0.98 -30.30
C TYR A 75 2.41 -0.08 -31.25
N VAL A 76 3.06 0.39 -32.32
CA VAL A 76 3.72 -0.44 -33.34
C VAL A 76 5.16 0.02 -33.50
N LYS A 77 6.06 -0.87 -33.93
CA LYS A 77 7.46 -0.50 -34.21
C LYS A 77 7.54 0.34 -35.49
N PRO A 78 8.59 1.18 -35.63
CA PRO A 78 8.86 1.88 -36.88
C PRO A 78 8.93 0.89 -38.06
N GLY A 79 8.09 1.09 -39.08
CA GLY A 79 8.00 0.21 -40.27
C GLY A 79 6.90 -0.85 -40.23
N GLU A 80 6.16 -1.00 -39.11
CA GLU A 80 5.02 -1.91 -39.03
C GLU A 80 3.69 -1.18 -39.34
N THR A 81 2.77 -1.85 -40.04
CA THR A 81 1.43 -1.31 -40.35
C THR A 81 0.41 -1.81 -39.32
N PRO A 82 -0.25 -0.93 -38.54
CA PRO A 82 -1.26 -1.35 -37.56
C PRO A 82 -2.53 -1.83 -38.28
N TYR A 83 -2.99 -3.04 -37.97
CA TYR A 83 -4.28 -3.56 -38.45
C TYR A 83 -5.30 -3.54 -37.31
N MET A 84 -6.42 -2.85 -37.51
CA MET A 84 -7.56 -2.88 -36.59
C MET A 84 -8.71 -3.58 -37.28
N VAL A 85 -9.18 -4.68 -36.70
CA VAL A 85 -10.35 -5.38 -37.21
C VAL A 85 -11.59 -4.54 -36.88
N GLN A 86 -12.14 -3.87 -37.88
CA GLN A 86 -13.51 -3.34 -37.80
C GLN A 86 -14.46 -4.51 -38.07
N LEU A 87 -15.13 -4.99 -37.02
CA LEU A 87 -16.32 -5.80 -37.23
C LEU A 87 -17.39 -4.91 -37.86
N PRO A 88 -18.08 -5.35 -38.92
CA PRO A 88 -19.22 -4.63 -39.43
C PRO A 88 -20.35 -4.74 -38.40
N GLU A 89 -20.54 -3.69 -37.62
CA GLU A 89 -21.89 -3.37 -37.15
C GLU A 89 -22.48 -2.38 -38.16
N ASP A 90 -23.73 -2.62 -38.54
CA ASP A 90 -24.49 -1.81 -39.48
C ASP A 90 -24.20 -0.31 -39.29
N GLN A 91 -23.57 0.28 -40.31
CA GLN A 91 -23.40 1.72 -40.54
C GLN A 91 -23.48 2.63 -39.31
N ALA A 92 -22.38 2.77 -38.56
CA ALA A 92 -22.14 4.03 -37.85
C ALA A 92 -20.65 4.29 -37.63
N ALA A 93 -20.22 5.44 -38.13
CA ALA A 93 -18.95 6.11 -37.85
C ALA A 93 -17.71 5.61 -38.60
N ALA A 94 -17.67 5.93 -39.90
CA ALA A 94 -16.42 6.31 -40.55
C ALA A 94 -15.82 7.52 -39.80
N GLN A 95 -14.92 7.26 -38.85
CA GLN A 95 -14.07 8.30 -38.26
C GLN A 95 -12.73 8.26 -38.99
N ALA A 96 -12.58 9.17 -39.95
CA ALA A 96 -11.29 9.48 -40.54
C ALA A 96 -10.28 9.90 -39.45
N PRO A 97 -8.97 9.63 -39.62
CA PRO A 97 -7.97 9.96 -38.61
C PRO A 97 -7.85 11.48 -38.43
N PRO A 98 -7.81 12.00 -37.18
CA PRO A 98 -7.50 13.41 -36.96
C PRO A 98 -6.04 13.66 -37.34
N THR A 99 -5.83 14.37 -38.45
CA THR A 99 -4.52 14.88 -38.84
C THR A 99 -4.39 16.29 -38.24
N GLY A 100 -3.78 16.39 -37.05
CA GLY A 100 -3.52 17.66 -36.38
C GLY A 100 -2.91 17.45 -34.99
N PRO A 101 -2.09 18.39 -34.48
CA PRO A 101 -1.53 18.27 -33.13
C PRO A 101 -2.66 18.21 -32.10
N GLN A 102 -2.78 17.06 -31.44
CA GLN A 102 -3.73 16.82 -30.37
C GLN A 102 -3.48 17.84 -29.27
N GLN A 103 -4.43 18.77 -29.05
CA GLN A 103 -4.36 19.73 -27.96
C GLN A 103 -4.37 18.96 -26.64
N VAL A 104 -3.20 18.84 -26.01
CA VAL A 104 -3.07 18.29 -24.67
C VAL A 104 -3.83 19.24 -23.74
N PRO A 105 -4.87 18.78 -23.01
CA PRO A 105 -5.61 19.66 -22.11
C PRO A 105 -4.65 20.32 -21.13
N GLN A 106 -4.61 21.66 -21.13
CA GLN A 106 -3.76 22.38 -20.19
C GLN A 106 -4.18 22.05 -18.76
N GLY A 107 -3.24 21.50 -17.99
CA GLY A 107 -3.47 21.04 -16.63
C GLY A 107 -4.00 19.62 -16.61
N SER A 108 -3.08 18.68 -16.73
CA SER A 108 -3.34 17.28 -16.40
C SER A 108 -3.86 17.14 -14.95
N TRP A 109 -4.65 16.12 -14.67
CA TRP A 109 -5.23 15.93 -13.34
C TRP A 109 -4.18 15.76 -12.23
N TYR A 110 -3.00 15.24 -12.57
CA TYR A 110 -1.90 15.05 -11.64
C TYR A 110 -1.19 16.36 -11.27
N GLU A 111 -1.04 17.31 -12.20
CA GLU A 111 -0.52 18.65 -11.90
C GLU A 111 -1.40 19.38 -10.89
N LYS A 112 -2.73 19.25 -11.03
CA LYS A 112 -3.71 19.85 -10.09
C LYS A 112 -3.62 19.25 -8.69
N LEU A 113 -3.34 17.95 -8.58
CA LEU A 113 -3.16 17.29 -7.28
C LEU A 113 -1.87 17.72 -6.58
N TRP A 114 -0.80 17.90 -7.35
CA TRP A 114 0.48 18.33 -6.77
C TRP A 114 0.44 19.76 -6.26
N ASP A 115 -0.20 20.68 -7.01
CA ASP A 115 -0.41 22.06 -6.58
C ASP A 115 -1.17 22.13 -5.24
N GLN A 116 -2.16 21.24 -5.06
CA GLN A 116 -2.95 21.14 -3.84
C GLN A 116 -2.18 20.62 -2.61
N VAL A 117 -1.08 19.88 -2.82
CA VAL A 117 -0.22 19.36 -1.74
C VAL A 117 0.90 20.34 -1.40
N SER A 118 1.46 21.06 -2.39
CA SER A 118 2.50 22.06 -2.16
C SER A 118 1.96 23.42 -1.75
N GLY A 119 0.70 23.72 -2.03
CA GLY A 119 0.00 24.94 -1.63
C GLY A 119 -0.76 24.75 -0.32
N GLY A 120 -0.03 24.66 0.79
CA GLY A 120 -0.55 24.60 2.16
C GLY A 120 0.42 25.23 3.15
#